data_AF-A0A7V9K3Y5-F1
#
_entry.id   AF-A0A7V9K3Y5-F1
#
_cell.length_a   1.000
_cell.length_b   1.000
_cell.length_c   1.000
_cell.angle_alpha   90.00
_cell.angle_beta   90.00
_cell.angle_gamma   90.00
#
_symmetry.space_group_name_H-M   'P 1'
#
loop_
_entity.id
_entity.type
_entity.pdbx_description
1 polymer ?
#
loop_
_entity_poly.entity_id
_entity_poly.type
_entity_poly.pdbx_seq_one_letter_code
_entity_poly.pdbx_strand_id
1 'polypeptide(L)'
;MDEHERRLQARGEEVYDLYRRGSELLEAGDFNAAAIPLAKAAELEPDKSSIREALGRVYFRTGRFRKATTEFEAVIERYPVNDFAHFCLGRSLEKSGRREEARRHLALAACMRPDRKDYRLYRDRLRAA
;
A
#
# COMPACT_ATOMS: atom_id res chain seq x y z
N MET A 1 -13.74 16.29 -28.32
CA MET A 1 -14.24 16.18 -26.94
C MET A 1 -15.71 15.83 -26.97
N ASP A 2 -15.98 14.54 -27.19
CA ASP A 2 -17.31 13.98 -27.02
C ASP A 2 -17.68 13.87 -25.52
N GLU A 3 -18.95 13.60 -25.22
CA GLU A 3 -19.43 13.54 -23.84
C GLU A 3 -18.75 12.43 -23.02
N HIS A 4 -18.36 11.34 -23.68
CA HIS A 4 -17.68 10.22 -23.06
C HIS A 4 -16.26 10.61 -22.62
N GLU A 5 -15.49 11.25 -23.51
CA GLU A 5 -14.15 11.79 -23.20
C GLU A 5 -14.21 12.81 -22.05
N ARG A 6 -15.21 13.69 -22.05
CA ARG A 6 -15.40 14.67 -20.97
C ARG A 6 -15.68 14.00 -19.62
N ARG A 7 -16.49 12.95 -19.60
CA ARG A 7 -16.77 12.18 -18.37
C ARG A 7 -15.54 11.44 -17.86
N LEU A 8 -14.75 10.84 -18.76
CA LEU A 8 -13.50 10.17 -18.39
C LEU A 8 -12.46 11.17 -17.87
N GLN A 9 -12.34 12.33 -18.50
CA GLN A 9 -11.44 13.40 -18.07
C GLN A 9 -11.85 13.93 -16.69
N ALA A 10 -13.13 14.25 -16.48
CA ALA A 10 -13.62 14.73 -15.18
C ALA A 10 -13.39 13.69 -14.06
N ARG A 11 -13.61 12.40 -14.35
CA ARG A 11 -13.30 11.32 -13.40
C ARG A 11 -11.80 11.23 -13.11
N GLY A 12 -10.94 11.37 -14.12
CA GLY A 12 -9.50 11.36 -13.94
C GLY A 12 -9.00 12.53 -13.09
N GLU A 13 -9.54 13.73 -13.30
CA GLU A 13 -9.26 14.93 -12.48
C GLU A 13 -9.72 14.74 -11.03
N GLU A 14 -10.93 14.21 -10.81
CA GLU A 14 -11.45 13.90 -9.47
C GLU A 14 -10.54 12.90 -8.73
N VAL A 15 -10.14 11.81 -9.39
CA VAL A 15 -9.24 10.81 -8.81
C VAL A 15 -7.89 11.41 -8.46
N TYR A 16 -7.35 12.26 -9.34
CA TYR A 16 -6.07 12.93 -9.11
C TYR A 16 -6.12 13.82 -7.87
N ASP A 17 -7.17 14.62 -7.71
CA ASP A 17 -7.33 15.49 -6.55
C ASP A 17 -7.54 14.71 -5.25
N LEU A 18 -8.32 13.64 -5.28
CA LEU A 18 -8.48 12.73 -4.14
C LEU A 18 -7.14 12.10 -3.76
N TYR A 19 -6.40 11.56 -4.72
CA TYR A 19 -5.10 10.96 -4.48
C TYR A 19 -4.09 11.97 -3.92
N ARG A 20 -4.03 13.18 -4.49
CA ARG A 20 -3.13 14.25 -4.06
C ARG A 20 -3.43 14.66 -2.63
N ARG A 21 -4.68 15.01 -2.30
CA ARG A 21 -5.10 15.38 -0.94
C ARG A 21 -4.83 14.25 0.06
N GLY A 22 -5.14 13.01 -0.32
CA GLY A 22 -4.88 11.85 0.50
C GLY A 22 -3.40 11.61 0.78
N SER A 23 -2.55 11.83 -0.22
CA SER A 23 -1.09 11.73 -0.10
C SER A 23 -0.53 12.84 0.78
N GLU A 24 -1.00 14.08 0.63
CA GLU A 24 -0.60 15.21 1.50
C GLU A 24 -0.92 14.92 2.98
N LEU A 25 -2.12 14.42 3.27
CA LEU A 25 -2.52 14.04 4.63
C LEU A 25 -1.71 12.84 5.17
N LEU A 26 -1.37 11.87 4.31
CA LEU A 26 -0.53 10.74 4.66
C LEU A 26 0.88 11.19 5.06
N GLU A 27 1.49 12.12 4.30
CA GLU A 27 2.80 12.67 4.63
C GLU A 27 2.76 13.60 5.85
N ALA A 28 1.65 14.31 6.08
CA ALA A 28 1.42 15.10 7.29
C ALA A 28 1.21 14.22 8.56
N GLY A 29 0.95 12.92 8.39
CA GLY A 29 0.71 11.99 9.48
C GLY A 29 -0.75 11.90 9.93
N ASP A 30 -1.66 12.60 9.28
CA ASP A 30 -3.10 12.62 9.56
C ASP A 30 -3.80 11.38 8.95
N PHE A 31 -3.37 10.19 9.36
CA PHE A 31 -3.75 8.94 8.70
C PHE A 31 -5.27 8.68 8.68
N ASN A 32 -6.00 9.09 9.72
CA ASN A 32 -7.46 8.94 9.73
C ASN A 32 -8.13 9.83 8.68
N ALA A 33 -7.64 11.06 8.51
CA ALA A 33 -8.14 11.96 7.47
C ALA A 33 -7.70 11.48 6.08
N ALA A 34 -6.46 11.02 5.93
CA ALA A 34 -5.91 10.49 4.67
C ALA A 34 -6.71 9.29 4.13
N ALA A 35 -7.27 8.46 5.02
CA ALA A 35 -8.06 7.29 4.63
C ALA A 35 -9.28 7.65 3.78
N ILE A 36 -9.89 8.82 4.02
CA ILE A 36 -11.15 9.22 3.37
C ILE A 36 -10.94 9.46 1.87
N PRO A 37 -10.07 10.39 1.42
CA PRO A 37 -9.88 10.63 0.00
C PRO A 37 -9.17 9.47 -0.70
N LEU A 38 -8.25 8.74 -0.03
CA LEU A 38 -7.59 7.58 -0.64
C LEU A 38 -8.54 6.40 -0.85
N ALA A 39 -9.46 6.13 0.08
CA ALA A 39 -10.49 5.11 -0.12
C ALA A 39 -11.41 5.49 -1.28
N LYS A 40 -11.80 6.77 -1.38
CA LYS A 40 -12.62 7.22 -2.50
C LYS A 40 -11.89 7.12 -3.85
N ALA A 41 -10.61 7.49 -3.88
CA ALA A 41 -9.78 7.32 -5.07
C ALA A 41 -9.66 5.84 -5.47
N ALA A 42 -9.55 4.92 -4.50
CA ALA A 42 -9.47 3.48 -4.77
C ALA A 42 -10.80 2.88 -5.24
N GLU A 43 -11.95 3.43 -4.82
CA GLU A 43 -13.26 3.06 -5.40
C GLU A 43 -13.38 3.48 -6.86
N LEU A 44 -12.85 4.66 -7.20
CA LEU A 44 -12.90 5.20 -8.55
C LEU A 44 -11.87 4.57 -9.48
N GLU A 45 -10.69 4.20 -9.00
CA GLU A 45 -9.63 3.56 -9.79
C GLU A 45 -9.05 2.36 -9.03
N PRO A 46 -9.77 1.23 -9.00
CA PRO A 46 -9.39 0.06 -8.20
C PRO A 46 -8.07 -0.59 -8.64
N ASP A 47 -7.62 -0.35 -9.87
CA ASP A 47 -6.40 -0.97 -10.40
C ASP A 47 -5.17 -0.04 -10.27
N LYS A 48 -5.35 1.17 -9.74
CA LYS A 48 -4.25 2.15 -9.63
C LYS A 48 -3.37 1.82 -8.42
N SER A 49 -2.25 1.15 -8.67
CA SER A 49 -1.35 0.68 -7.60
C SER A 49 -0.77 1.79 -6.73
N SER A 50 -0.58 3.01 -7.24
CA SER A 50 -0.13 4.14 -6.41
C SER A 50 -1.16 4.55 -5.34
N ILE A 51 -2.45 4.46 -5.67
CA ILE A 51 -3.55 4.71 -4.73
C ILE A 51 -3.64 3.58 -3.72
N ARG A 52 -3.59 2.33 -4.20
CA ARG A 52 -3.56 1.11 -3.36
C ARG A 52 -2.42 1.16 -2.35
N GLU A 53 -1.20 1.47 -2.79
CA GLU A 53 -0.03 1.55 -1.91
C GLU A 53 -0.19 2.64 -0.84
N ALA A 54 -0.65 3.83 -1.22
CA ALA A 54 -0.91 4.92 -0.28
C ALA A 54 -2.00 4.54 0.75
N LEU A 55 -3.09 3.92 0.30
CA LEU A 55 -4.17 3.46 1.18
C LEU A 55 -3.69 2.34 2.11
N GLY A 56 -2.86 1.41 1.61
CA GLY A 56 -2.22 0.36 2.40
C GLY A 56 -1.32 0.93 3.50
N ARG A 57 -0.52 1.97 3.18
CA ARG A 57 0.29 2.72 4.16
C ARG A 57 -0.61 3.31 5.25
N VAL A 58 -1.71 3.98 4.87
CA VAL A 58 -2.66 4.54 5.83
C VAL A 58 -3.28 3.46 6.74
N TYR A 59 -3.73 2.35 6.17
CA TYR A 59 -4.31 1.26 6.96
C TYR A 59 -3.29 0.63 7.91
N PHE A 60 -2.04 0.48 7.48
CA PHE A 60 -0.97 0.00 8.37
C PHE A 60 -0.75 0.96 9.54
N ARG A 61 -0.66 2.26 9.27
CA ARG A 61 -0.43 3.30 10.30
C ARG A 61 -1.59 3.43 11.29
N THR A 62 -2.81 3.08 10.88
CA THR A 62 -4.01 3.10 11.72
C THR A 62 -4.33 1.74 12.36
N GLY A 63 -3.42 0.77 12.29
CA GLY A 63 -3.60 -0.55 12.91
C GLY A 63 -4.58 -1.49 12.18
N ARG A 64 -5.10 -1.08 11.02
CA ARG A 64 -6.02 -1.86 10.19
C ARG A 64 -5.26 -2.86 9.32
N PHE A 65 -4.49 -3.74 9.95
CA PHE A 65 -3.51 -4.59 9.26
C PHE A 65 -4.11 -5.52 8.21
N ARG A 66 -5.30 -6.08 8.45
CA ARG A 66 -6.00 -6.90 7.44
C ARG A 66 -6.34 -6.12 6.17
N LYS A 67 -6.79 -4.86 6.30
CA LYS A 67 -7.05 -4.01 5.14
C LYS A 67 -5.76 -3.63 4.43
N ALA A 68 -4.71 -3.31 5.20
CA ALA A 68 -3.39 -3.03 4.63
C ALA A 68 -2.85 -4.21 3.80
N THR A 69 -3.00 -5.45 4.30
CA THR A 69 -2.67 -6.68 3.57
C THR A 69 -3.35 -6.72 2.21
N THR A 70 -4.67 -6.51 2.15
CA THR A 70 -5.42 -6.51 0.88
C THR A 70 -4.91 -5.46 -0.10
N GLU A 71 -4.62 -4.24 0.36
CA GLU A 71 -4.12 -3.21 -0.55
C GLU A 71 -2.72 -3.53 -1.08
N PHE A 72 -1.82 -4.05 -0.25
CA PHE A 72 -0.47 -4.44 -0.69
C PHE A 72 -0.47 -5.71 -1.56
N GLU A 73 -1.39 -6.65 -1.33
CA GLU A 73 -1.63 -7.81 -2.21
C GLU A 73 -1.99 -7.33 -3.63
N ALA A 74 -2.92 -6.38 -3.75
CA ALA A 74 -3.27 -5.79 -5.05
C ALA A 74 -2.09 -5.07 -5.73
N VAL A 75 -1.19 -4.44 -4.97
CA VAL A 75 0.01 -3.82 -5.53
C VAL A 75 0.97 -4.88 -6.09
N ILE A 76 1.21 -5.98 -5.37
CA ILE A 76 2.13 -7.03 -5.83
C ILE A 76 1.56 -7.87 -6.98
N GLU A 77 0.24 -7.99 -7.08
CA GLU A 77 -0.41 -8.63 -8.25
C GLU A 77 -0.07 -7.89 -9.55
N ARG A 78 -0.01 -6.56 -9.50
CA ARG A 78 0.35 -5.73 -10.65
C ARG A 78 1.87 -5.55 -10.81
N TYR A 79 2.58 -5.45 -9.70
CA TYR A 79 4.03 -5.19 -9.65
C TYR A 79 4.72 -6.21 -8.74
N PRO A 80 4.96 -7.44 -9.22
CA PRO A 80 5.51 -8.53 -8.40
C PRO A 80 6.94 -8.30 -7.89
N VAL A 81 7.64 -7.28 -8.40
CA VAL A 81 9.01 -6.92 -8.01
C VAL A 81 9.07 -5.61 -7.21
N ASN A 82 7.94 -5.15 -6.67
CA ASN A 82 7.90 -4.00 -5.76
C ASN A 82 8.36 -4.44 -4.36
N ASP A 83 9.63 -4.17 -4.03
CA ASP A 83 10.23 -4.54 -2.76
C ASP A 83 9.53 -3.89 -1.56
N PHE A 84 9.06 -2.65 -1.71
CA PHE A 84 8.39 -1.90 -0.68
C PHE A 84 7.01 -2.48 -0.37
N ALA A 85 6.24 -2.84 -1.39
CA ALA A 85 4.96 -3.51 -1.21
C ALA A 85 5.12 -4.88 -0.53
N HIS A 86 6.13 -5.67 -0.91
CA HIS A 86 6.45 -6.91 -0.20
C HIS A 86 6.84 -6.67 1.26
N PHE A 87 7.64 -5.65 1.54
CA PHE A 87 8.01 -5.29 2.90
C PHE A 87 6.78 -4.92 3.74
N CYS A 88 5.93 -4.02 3.23
CA CYS A 88 4.73 -3.57 3.91
C CYS A 88 3.68 -4.68 4.08
N LEU A 89 3.53 -5.56 3.08
CA LEU A 89 2.69 -6.75 3.18
C LEU A 89 3.19 -7.67 4.29
N GLY A 90 4.49 -7.99 4.30
CA GLY A 90 5.09 -8.83 5.33
C GLY A 90 4.91 -8.26 6.74
N ARG A 91 5.08 -6.94 6.90
CA ARG A 91 4.82 -6.23 8.16
C ARG A 91 3.34 -6.28 8.57
N SER A 92 2.42 -6.15 7.63
CA SER A 92 0.97 -6.20 7.87
C SER A 92 0.53 -7.62 8.28
N LEU A 93 1.07 -8.63 7.62
CA LEU A 93 0.84 -10.05 7.94
C LEU A 93 1.36 -10.41 9.33
N GLU A 94 2.58 -9.97 9.67
CA GLU A 94 3.15 -10.17 11.00
C GLU A 94 2.25 -9.57 12.08
N LYS A 95 1.82 -8.32 11.90
CA LYS A 95 0.96 -7.61 12.84
C LYS A 95 -0.45 -8.18 12.95
N SER A 96 -0.91 -8.93 11.96
CA SER A 96 -2.19 -9.65 11.97
C SER A 96 -2.07 -11.13 12.37
N GLY A 97 -0.89 -11.58 12.81
CA GLY A 97 -0.66 -12.94 13.31
C GLY A 97 -0.33 -13.98 12.24
N ARG A 98 -0.28 -13.62 10.95
CA ARG A 98 0.03 -14.50 9.81
C ARG A 98 1.55 -14.62 9.61
N ARG A 99 2.25 -15.15 10.62
CA ARG A 99 3.73 -15.12 10.74
C ARG A 99 4.45 -15.84 9.59
N GLU A 100 3.98 -17.01 9.17
CA GLU A 100 4.63 -17.78 8.09
C GLU A 100 4.59 -17.06 6.75
N GLU A 101 3.49 -16.39 6.47
CA GLU A 101 3.31 -15.63 5.24
C GLU A 101 4.15 -14.34 5.27
N ALA A 102 4.20 -13.70 6.45
CA ALA A 102 5.06 -12.55 6.69
C ALA A 102 6.54 -12.86 6.43
N ARG A 103 7.02 -14.04 6.87
CA ARG A 103 8.40 -14.49 6.65
C ARG A 103 8.75 -14.54 5.17
N ARG A 104 7.86 -15.05 4.32
CA ARG A 104 8.08 -15.16 2.86
C ARG A 104 8.23 -13.78 2.24
N HIS A 105 7.31 -12.86 2.49
CA HIS A 105 7.34 -11.53 1.89
C HIS A 105 8.51 -10.66 2.40
N LEU A 106 8.86 -10.74 3.69
CA LEU A 106 10.03 -10.06 4.22
C LEU A 106 11.35 -10.62 3.66
N ALA A 107 11.41 -11.93 3.40
CA ALA A 107 12.56 -12.52 2.72
C ALA A 107 12.69 -12.02 1.28
N LEU A 108 11.58 -11.97 0.52
CA LEU A 108 11.56 -11.44 -0.84
C LEU A 108 12.04 -9.97 -0.88
N ALA A 109 11.47 -9.11 -0.04
CA ALA A 109 11.88 -7.70 0.04
C ALA A 109 13.38 -7.56 0.34
N ALA A 110 13.90 -8.31 1.32
CA ALA A 110 15.33 -8.29 1.68
C ALA A 110 16.24 -8.88 0.59
N CYS A 111 15.76 -9.82 -0.23
CA CYS A 111 16.50 -10.32 -1.39
C CYS A 111 16.54 -9.30 -2.53
N MET A 112 15.44 -8.58 -2.77
CA MET A 112 15.37 -7.53 -3.80
C MET A 112 16.21 -6.31 -3.45
N ARG A 113 16.22 -5.90 -2.17
CA ARG A 113 17.02 -4.80 -1.65
C ARG A 113 17.92 -5.26 -0.50
N PRO A 114 19.03 -5.95 -0.81
CA PRO A 114 19.93 -6.44 0.21
C PRO A 114 20.61 -5.30 0.97
N ASP A 115 20.70 -4.09 0.41
CA ASP A 115 21.28 -2.89 1.03
C ASP A 115 20.39 -2.28 2.14
N ARG A 116 19.07 -2.51 2.09
CA ARG A 116 18.08 -1.98 3.03
C ARG A 116 18.18 -2.70 4.39
N LYS A 117 18.84 -2.03 5.35
CA LYS A 117 19.07 -2.55 6.72
C LYS A 117 17.76 -2.88 7.44
N ASP A 118 16.72 -2.06 7.26
CA ASP A 118 15.40 -2.25 7.81
C ASP A 118 14.76 -3.57 7.35
N TYR A 119 14.83 -3.89 6.06
CA TYR A 119 14.25 -5.13 5.54
C TYR A 119 14.91 -6.38 6.14
N ARG A 120 16.25 -6.38 6.22
CA ARG A 120 17.01 -7.48 6.82
C ARG A 120 16.68 -7.66 8.31
N LEU A 121 16.57 -6.56 9.05
CA LEU A 121 16.21 -6.59 10.47
C LEU A 121 14.86 -7.31 10.69
N TYR A 122 13.83 -6.97 9.91
CA TYR A 122 12.52 -7.58 10.06
C TYR A 122 12.48 -9.05 9.59
N ARG A 123 13.20 -9.39 8.53
CA ARG A 123 13.39 -10.77 8.09
C ARG A 123 14.03 -11.63 9.19
N ASP A 124 15.11 -11.15 9.79
CA ASP A 124 15.89 -11.91 10.78
C ASP A 124 15.13 -12.06 12.11
N ARG A 125 14.40 -11.01 12.52
CA ARG A 125 13.51 -11.06 13.67
C ARG A 125 12.46 -12.17 13.55
N LEU A 126 11.90 -12.35 12.36
CA LEU A 126 10.93 -13.42 12.15
C LEU A 126 11.56 -14.79 12.01
N ARG A 127 12.85 -14.89 11.67
CA ARG A 127 13.59 -16.17 11.62
C ARG A 127 13.88 -16.75 13.00
N ALA A 128 14.17 -15.88 13.98
CA ALA A 128 14.64 -16.25 15.31
C ALA A 128 13.54 -16.58 16.34
N ALA A 129 12.26 -16.45 15.98
CA ALA A 129 11.11 -16.72 16.85
C ALA A 129 10.06 -17.54 16.13
#